data_AF-X1T6K1-F1
#
_entry.id   AF-X1T6K1-F1
#
_cell.length_a   1.000
_cell.length_b   1.000
_cell.length_c   1.000
_cell.angle_alpha   90.00
_cell.angle_beta   90.00
_cell.angle_gamma   90.00
#
_symmetry.space_group_name_H-M   'P 1'
#
loop_
_entity.id
_entity.type
_entity.pdbx_description
1 polymer ?
#
loop_
_entity_poly.entity_id
_entity_poly.type
_entity_poly.pdbx_seq_one_letter_code
_entity_poly.pdbx_strand_id
1 'polypeptide(L)'
;SLSNLDERGIVRIGAEVESGDILVGKVTPKGETDLGPEERLLRAIFGEKAREIRDTSLRVPHGEKGKVIDVKVFSRENNDELPPGVNQLVKVFIAQKRKISEGDKISGRHGNKGVIAKILPEADMPFMSDGTPIEIVLNPLGVPSRMNVGQILEVHLGWVAKTLGLRVITPIFNGAKEEEIEESLIEAGLPKDGKITLYDGRTGRPFDLKVTVGYSYILKLAHLVADKIHARSTGPYSLVTQQPLGGKAQFGGQRFGEMEVWALEGYGAAYNLQELLTIKSDDVLGRIKTYEAIVKGEGIPVPGMPESFKVLIKELRSLISY
;
A
#
# COMPACT_ATOMS: atom_id res chain seq x y z
N SER A 1 14.48 16.67 13.22
CA SER A 1 13.65 15.73 14.01
C SER A 1 13.01 16.39 15.23
N LEU A 2 13.74 17.15 16.07
CA LEU A 2 13.15 17.84 17.24
C LEU A 2 12.52 19.22 16.93
N SER A 3 12.81 19.80 15.76
CA SER A 3 12.41 21.17 15.40
C SER A 3 10.89 21.41 15.38
N ASN A 4 10.11 20.37 15.11
CA ASN A 4 8.65 20.46 14.99
C ASN A 4 7.92 20.17 16.30
N LEU A 5 8.65 19.85 17.37
CA LEU A 5 8.08 19.60 18.69
C LEU A 5 7.94 20.90 19.48
N ASP A 6 6.93 20.95 20.33
CA ASP A 6 6.79 21.97 21.38
C ASP A 6 7.64 21.62 22.61
N GLU A 7 7.58 22.47 23.64
CA GLU A 7 8.30 22.29 24.91
C GLU A 7 7.87 21.02 25.67
N ARG A 8 6.68 20.49 25.37
CA ARG A 8 6.14 19.25 25.96
C ARG A 8 6.56 18.02 25.14
N GLY A 9 7.29 18.20 24.05
CA GLY A 9 7.68 17.12 23.14
C GLY A 9 6.57 16.66 22.20
N ILE A 10 5.51 17.46 21.99
CA ILE A 10 4.38 17.15 21.11
C ILE A 10 4.52 17.94 19.80
N VAL A 11 4.22 17.30 18.67
CA VAL A 11 4.29 17.95 17.36
C VAL A 11 3.30 19.12 17.23
N ARG A 12 3.73 20.20 16.60
CA ARG A 12 2.90 21.40 16.37
C ARG A 12 1.86 21.17 15.26
N ILE A 13 0.67 21.74 15.45
CA ILE A 13 -0.35 21.80 14.39
C ILE A 13 0.19 22.63 13.23
N GLY A 14 0.00 22.13 12.01
CA GLY A 14 0.52 22.73 10.79
C GLY A 14 1.92 22.25 10.39
N ALA A 15 2.60 21.46 11.20
CA ALA A 15 3.87 20.85 10.82
C ALA A 15 3.68 19.84 9.69
N GLU A 16 4.57 19.88 8.69
CA GLU A 16 4.72 18.82 7.71
C GLU A 16 5.63 17.73 8.31
N VAL A 17 5.18 16.49 8.22
CA VAL A 17 5.83 15.34 8.84
C VAL A 17 5.98 14.21 7.83
N GLU A 18 7.10 13.51 7.93
CA GLU A 18 7.45 12.36 7.09
C GLU A 18 7.69 11.11 7.93
N SER A 19 7.74 9.96 7.27
CA SER A 19 8.00 8.66 7.89
C SER A 19 9.23 8.70 8.82
N GLY A 20 9.04 8.34 10.09
CA GLY A 20 10.10 8.30 11.11
C GLY A 20 10.22 9.57 11.97
N ASP A 21 9.57 10.67 11.59
CA ASP A 21 9.49 11.87 12.42
C ASP A 21 8.77 11.58 13.74
N ILE A 22 9.22 12.25 14.80
CA ILE A 22 8.62 12.11 16.14
C ILE A 22 7.37 12.97 16.19
N LEU A 23 6.24 12.34 16.52
CA LEU A 23 4.96 13.01 16.75
C LEU A 23 4.78 13.36 18.23
N VAL A 24 5.17 12.44 19.11
CA VAL A 24 5.08 12.60 20.56
C VAL A 24 6.30 11.98 21.20
N GLY A 25 7.14 12.82 21.79
CA GLY A 25 8.27 12.42 22.62
C GLY A 25 7.77 11.64 23.83
N LYS A 26 8.22 10.40 23.98
CA LYS A 26 7.92 9.58 25.16
C LYS A 26 9.17 8.83 25.57
N VAL A 27 9.44 8.89 26.88
CA VAL A 27 10.57 8.21 27.48
C VAL A 27 10.08 7.25 28.56
N THR A 28 10.77 6.12 28.71
CA THR A 28 10.42 5.09 29.70
C THR A 28 11.68 4.69 30.45
N PRO A 29 11.66 4.61 31.79
CA PRO A 29 12.81 4.15 32.54
C PRO A 29 13.20 2.75 32.08
N LYS A 30 14.49 2.54 31.84
CA LYS A 30 15.08 1.26 31.51
C LYS A 30 15.75 0.72 32.77
N GLY A 31 15.44 -0.52 33.16
CA GLY A 31 16.15 -1.18 34.26
C GLY A 31 17.63 -1.35 33.96
N GLU A 32 18.44 -1.53 35.00
CA GLU A 32 19.86 -1.86 34.85
C GLU A 32 19.99 -3.15 34.03
N THR A 33 20.75 -3.05 32.94
CA THR A 33 21.04 -4.17 32.06
C THR A 33 22.54 -4.42 32.11
N ASP A 34 22.92 -5.66 32.41
CA ASP A 34 24.32 -6.07 32.35
C ASP A 34 24.84 -5.95 30.93
N LEU A 35 25.75 -5.00 30.72
CA LEU A 35 26.42 -4.80 29.44
C LEU A 35 27.49 -5.87 29.22
N GLY A 36 27.72 -6.21 27.96
CA GLY A 36 28.86 -7.05 27.56
C GLY A 36 30.21 -6.38 27.83
N PRO A 37 31.32 -7.15 27.93
CA PRO A 37 32.66 -6.62 28.16
C PRO A 37 33.08 -5.52 27.18
N GLU A 38 32.71 -5.66 25.90
CA GLU A 38 33.04 -4.72 24.83
C GLU A 38 32.30 -3.39 24.99
N GLU A 39 31.01 -3.43 25.33
CA GLU A 39 30.22 -2.23 25.61
C GLU A 39 30.70 -1.53 26.89
N ARG A 40 31.11 -2.30 27.91
CA ARG A 40 31.72 -1.75 29.13
C ARG A 40 33.03 -1.02 28.81
N LEU A 41 33.88 -1.61 27.97
CA LEU A 41 35.14 -0.99 27.53
C LEU A 41 34.88 0.29 26.72
N LEU A 42 33.95 0.25 25.76
CA LEU A 42 33.57 1.44 24.98
C LEU A 42 33.08 2.57 25.88
N ARG A 43 32.24 2.26 26.88
CA ARG A 43 31.79 3.26 27.86
C ARG A 43 32.93 3.82 28.71
N ALA A 44 33.89 2.99 29.11
CA ALA A 44 35.05 3.44 29.86
C ALA A 44 35.94 4.38 29.04
N ILE A 45 36.10 4.11 27.74
CA ILE A 45 36.90 4.94 26.82
C ILE A 45 36.20 6.27 26.49
N PHE A 46 34.91 6.23 26.14
CA PHE A 46 34.18 7.41 25.67
C PHE A 46 33.47 8.20 26.78
N GLY A 47 33.47 7.69 28.02
CA GLY A 47 32.82 8.34 29.16
C GLY A 47 31.31 8.50 29.02
N GLU A 48 30.68 7.78 28.09
CA GLU A 48 29.25 7.84 27.87
C GLU A 48 28.50 7.21 29.05
N LYS A 49 27.80 8.05 29.82
CA LYS A 49 26.91 7.58 30.88
C LYS A 49 25.82 6.68 30.29
N ALA A 50 25.53 5.58 30.97
CA ALA A 50 24.37 4.76 30.68
C ALA A 50 23.12 5.65 30.65
N ARG A 51 22.44 5.75 29.50
CA ARG A 51 21.10 6.33 29.50
C ARG A 51 20.19 5.33 30.21
N GLU A 52 19.76 5.67 31.42
CA GLU A 52 18.75 4.94 32.22
C GLU A 52 17.34 5.01 31.60
N ILE A 53 17.23 5.54 30.39
CA ILE A 53 15.97 5.94 29.79
C ILE A 53 15.93 5.40 28.36
N ARG A 54 14.83 4.73 28.01
CA ARG A 54 14.53 4.24 26.67
C ARG A 54 13.59 5.21 25.96
N ASP A 55 13.92 5.57 24.73
CA ASP A 55 13.01 6.27 23.82
C ASP A 55 11.88 5.31 23.39
N THR A 56 10.65 5.67 23.72
CA THR A 56 9.42 4.98 23.32
C THR A 56 8.45 5.93 22.61
N SER A 57 8.99 6.98 22.00
CA SER A 57 8.24 8.03 21.32
C SER A 57 7.36 7.49 20.20
N LEU A 58 6.21 8.14 20.01
CA LEU A 58 5.35 7.90 18.86
C LEU A 58 5.97 8.54 17.63
N ARG A 59 6.16 7.76 16.57
CA ARG A 59 6.71 8.20 15.29
C ARG A 59 5.70 8.04 14.17
N VAL A 60 5.83 8.84 13.12
CA VAL A 60 5.03 8.67 11.90
C VAL A 60 5.29 7.27 11.33
N PRO A 61 4.24 6.47 11.05
CA PRO A 61 4.40 5.15 10.45
C PRO A 61 5.18 5.17 9.13
N HIS A 62 5.84 4.06 8.82
CA HIS A 62 6.61 3.94 7.59
C HIS A 62 5.75 4.14 6.34
N GLY A 63 6.23 4.98 5.42
CA GLY A 63 5.57 5.29 4.16
C GLY A 63 4.43 6.31 4.26
N GLU A 64 4.05 6.74 5.46
CA GLU A 64 3.09 7.80 5.66
C GLU A 64 3.76 9.18 5.68
N LYS A 65 3.05 10.18 5.18
CA LYS A 65 3.46 11.58 5.21
C LYS A 65 2.25 12.48 5.20
N GLY A 66 2.37 13.69 5.72
CA GLY A 66 1.27 14.64 5.66
C GLY A 66 1.47 15.85 6.53
N LYS A 67 0.38 16.58 6.74
CA LYS A 67 0.35 17.77 7.59
C LYS A 67 -0.43 17.46 8.85
N VAL A 68 0.12 17.80 10.01
CA VAL A 68 -0.61 17.71 11.27
C VAL A 68 -1.74 18.73 11.25
N ILE A 69 -2.98 18.27 11.35
CA ILE A 69 -4.17 19.15 11.31
C ILE A 69 -4.74 19.42 12.69
N ASP A 70 -4.56 18.49 13.63
CA ASP A 70 -5.12 18.60 14.97
C ASP A 70 -4.33 17.70 15.94
N VAL A 71 -4.28 18.12 17.20
CA VAL A 71 -3.65 17.39 18.30
C VAL A 71 -4.55 17.48 19.51
N LYS A 72 -5.04 16.33 19.98
CA LYS A 72 -5.88 16.23 21.17
C LYS A 72 -5.12 15.57 22.30
N VAL A 73 -5.07 16.25 23.44
CA VAL A 73 -4.42 15.77 24.65
C VAL A 73 -5.49 15.48 25.69
N PHE A 74 -5.54 14.24 26.16
CA PHE A 74 -6.42 13.78 27.22
C PHE A 74 -5.60 13.47 28.46
N SER A 75 -6.07 13.88 29.64
CA SER A 75 -5.35 13.67 30.90
C SER A 75 -6.31 13.42 32.05
N ARG A 76 -5.88 12.62 33.04
CA ARG A 76 -6.71 12.38 34.24
C ARG A 76 -7.00 13.67 35.02
N GLU A 77 -6.07 14.63 34.99
CA GLU A 77 -6.22 15.94 35.64
C GLU A 77 -7.36 16.77 35.04
N ASN A 78 -7.65 16.59 33.75
CA ASN A 78 -8.75 17.27 33.05
C ASN A 78 -10.09 16.52 33.17
N ASN A 79 -10.20 15.53 34.07
CA ASN A 79 -11.36 14.64 34.21
C ASN A 79 -11.73 13.86 32.93
N ASP A 80 -10.75 13.57 32.06
CA ASP A 80 -10.95 12.69 30.91
C ASP A 80 -10.96 11.21 31.33
N GLU A 81 -11.87 10.42 30.74
CA GLU A 81 -11.92 8.98 30.97
C GLU A 81 -10.76 8.28 30.24
N LEU A 82 -9.80 7.75 31.01
CA LEU A 82 -8.61 7.07 30.48
C LEU A 82 -8.53 5.61 30.96
N PRO A 83 -8.01 4.69 30.11
CA PRO A 83 -7.77 3.31 30.51
C PRO A 83 -6.90 3.20 31.78
N PRO A 84 -7.08 2.14 32.59
CA PRO A 84 -6.29 1.93 33.80
C PRO A 84 -4.79 1.89 33.47
N GLY A 85 -3.97 2.57 34.27
CA GLY A 85 -2.52 2.68 34.06
C GLY A 85 -2.06 3.70 33.01
N VAL A 86 -2.99 4.41 32.34
CA VAL A 86 -2.66 5.52 31.42
C VAL A 86 -2.82 6.86 32.14
N ASN A 87 -1.75 7.65 32.20
CA ASN A 87 -1.75 8.98 32.83
C ASN A 87 -2.24 10.07 31.86
N GLN A 88 -1.77 10.01 30.61
CA GLN A 88 -2.05 10.97 29.55
C GLN A 88 -2.09 10.24 28.21
N LEU A 89 -3.02 10.65 27.33
CA LEU A 89 -3.16 10.14 25.98
C LEU A 89 -3.09 11.30 24.98
N VAL A 90 -2.19 11.21 24.01
CA VAL A 90 -2.07 12.21 22.94
C VAL A 90 -2.50 11.57 21.62
N LYS A 91 -3.50 12.17 20.96
CA LYS A 91 -3.96 11.78 19.62
C LYS A 91 -3.53 12.86 18.63
N VAL A 92 -2.78 12.47 17.61
CA VAL A 92 -2.33 13.37 16.53
C VAL A 92 -3.05 13.00 15.25
N PHE A 93 -3.69 13.98 14.62
CA PHE A 93 -4.39 13.81 13.35
C PHE A 93 -3.52 14.34 12.22
N ILE A 94 -3.20 13.47 11.27
CA ILE A 94 -2.40 13.80 10.09
C ILE A 94 -3.31 13.74 8.86
N ALA A 95 -3.38 14.84 8.13
CA ALA A 95 -4.06 14.87 6.84
C ALA A 95 -3.05 14.69 5.70
N GLN A 96 -3.40 13.83 4.75
CA GLN A 96 -2.59 13.57 3.58
C GLN A 96 -3.42 13.80 2.32
N LYS A 97 -2.87 14.56 1.37
CA LYS A 97 -3.41 14.66 0.01
C LYS A 97 -2.71 13.63 -0.86
N ARG A 98 -3.47 12.62 -1.31
CA ARG A 98 -2.96 11.56 -2.20
C ARG A 98 -3.43 11.79 -3.62
N LYS A 99 -2.47 12.04 -4.54
CA LYS A 99 -2.74 12.11 -5.98
C LYS A 99 -3.03 10.71 -6.54
N ILE A 100 -3.54 10.65 -7.77
CA ILE A 100 -3.67 9.41 -8.51
C ILE A 100 -2.28 8.93 -8.97
N SER A 101 -2.03 7.64 -8.88
CA SER A 101 -0.76 7.04 -9.28
C SER A 101 -0.97 5.70 -9.97
N GLU A 102 0.04 5.27 -10.72
CA GLU A 102 0.11 3.92 -11.29
C GLU A 102 -0.06 2.88 -10.19
N GLY A 103 -0.87 1.85 -10.44
CA GLY A 103 -1.26 0.85 -9.44
C GLY A 103 -2.53 1.17 -8.64
N ASP A 104 -3.04 2.41 -8.67
CA ASP A 104 -4.33 2.73 -8.04
C ASP A 104 -5.48 2.05 -8.79
N LYS A 105 -6.51 1.66 -8.03
CA LYS A 105 -7.69 0.99 -8.58
C LYS A 105 -8.80 1.99 -8.91
N ILE A 106 -9.30 1.92 -10.14
CA ILE A 106 -10.44 2.70 -10.64
C ILE A 106 -11.59 1.77 -11.04
N SER A 107 -12.79 2.32 -11.13
CA SER A 107 -13.98 1.59 -11.57
C SER A 107 -14.96 2.50 -12.27
N GLY A 108 -15.57 2.02 -13.35
CA GLY A 108 -16.84 2.57 -13.81
C GLY A 108 -18.01 2.07 -12.95
N ARG A 109 -19.21 2.57 -13.23
CA ARG A 109 -20.44 2.17 -12.55
C ARG A 109 -20.96 0.79 -13.00
N HIS A 110 -20.48 0.29 -14.13
CA HIS A 110 -20.91 -0.96 -14.77
C HIS A 110 -20.06 -2.19 -14.40
N GLY A 111 -19.40 -2.15 -13.23
CA GLY A 111 -18.55 -3.24 -12.74
C GLY A 111 -17.21 -3.39 -13.46
N ASN A 112 -16.90 -2.53 -14.43
CA ASN A 112 -15.63 -2.43 -15.12
C ASN A 112 -14.56 -1.83 -14.18
N LYS A 113 -13.81 -2.71 -13.51
CA LYS A 113 -12.70 -2.35 -12.62
C LYS A 113 -11.37 -2.45 -13.37
N GLY A 114 -10.48 -1.51 -13.12
CA GLY A 114 -9.15 -1.46 -13.70
C GLY A 114 -8.10 -0.99 -12.70
N VAL A 115 -6.85 -1.30 -12.99
CA VAL A 115 -5.69 -0.72 -12.32
C VAL A 115 -5.02 0.21 -13.32
N ILE A 116 -4.59 1.39 -12.87
CA ILE A 116 -3.89 2.34 -13.73
C ILE A 116 -2.52 1.75 -14.05
N ALA A 117 -2.31 1.40 -15.32
CA ALA A 117 -1.06 0.81 -15.77
C ALA A 117 0.02 1.86 -16.02
N LYS A 118 -0.36 3.00 -16.62
CA LYS A 118 0.57 4.08 -16.96
C LYS A 118 -0.13 5.44 -16.98
N ILE A 119 0.58 6.48 -16.57
CA ILE A 119 0.15 7.88 -16.76
C ILE A 119 1.01 8.49 -17.88
N LEU A 120 0.38 8.84 -19.00
CA LEU A 120 1.08 9.40 -20.17
C LEU A 120 1.02 10.93 -20.16
N PRO A 121 2.03 11.60 -20.75
CA PRO A 121 1.92 13.01 -21.11
C PRO A 121 0.77 13.22 -22.09
N GLU A 122 0.15 14.40 -22.05
CA GLU A 122 -0.96 14.78 -22.93
C GLU A 122 -0.60 14.68 -24.42
N ALA A 123 0.63 15.04 -24.79
CA ALA A 123 1.13 14.95 -26.16
C ALA A 123 1.21 13.52 -26.72
N ASP A 124 1.30 12.52 -25.85
CA ASP A 124 1.36 11.10 -26.24
C ASP A 124 -0.04 10.48 -26.38
N MET A 125 -1.08 11.16 -25.90
CA MET A 125 -2.44 10.62 -25.92
C MET A 125 -3.02 10.68 -27.33
N PRO A 126 -3.85 9.69 -27.71
CA PRO A 126 -4.70 9.83 -28.88
C PRO A 126 -5.53 11.12 -28.80
N PHE A 127 -5.72 11.80 -29.93
CA PHE A 127 -6.49 13.03 -29.98
C PHE A 127 -7.54 13.01 -31.09
N MET A 128 -8.58 13.81 -30.89
CA MET A 128 -9.70 14.00 -31.82
C MET A 128 -9.32 14.96 -32.96
N SER A 129 -10.12 15.03 -34.02
CA SER A 129 -9.84 15.91 -35.18
C SER A 129 -9.79 17.41 -34.84
N ASP A 130 -10.40 17.81 -33.72
CA ASP A 130 -10.37 19.17 -33.19
C ASP A 130 -9.12 19.46 -32.34
N GLY A 131 -8.23 18.47 -32.15
CA GLY A 131 -7.02 18.56 -31.33
C GLY A 131 -7.23 18.17 -29.86
N THR A 132 -8.46 17.87 -29.44
CA THR A 132 -8.73 17.51 -28.04
C THR A 132 -8.15 16.13 -27.71
N PRO A 133 -7.27 16.00 -26.71
CA PRO A 133 -6.70 14.71 -26.32
C PRO A 133 -7.67 13.87 -25.50
N ILE A 134 -7.57 12.55 -25.64
CA ILE A 134 -8.31 11.58 -24.83
C ILE A 134 -7.70 11.51 -23.43
N GLU A 135 -8.53 11.49 -22.37
CA GLU A 135 -8.05 11.44 -20.99
C GLU A 135 -7.79 10.00 -20.50
N ILE A 136 -8.62 9.03 -20.91
CA ILE A 136 -8.55 7.64 -20.45
C ILE A 136 -8.77 6.70 -21.65
N VAL A 137 -7.86 5.75 -21.83
CA VAL A 137 -7.99 4.68 -22.82
C VAL A 137 -8.35 3.37 -22.13
N LEU A 138 -9.48 2.77 -22.52
CA LEU A 138 -9.98 1.50 -21.97
C LEU A 138 -9.87 0.38 -23.01
N ASN A 139 -9.63 -0.85 -22.54
CA ASN A 139 -9.56 -2.01 -23.43
C ASN A 139 -10.98 -2.47 -23.84
N PRO A 140 -11.32 -2.48 -25.14
CA PRO A 140 -12.65 -2.88 -25.61
C PRO A 140 -12.95 -4.36 -25.37
N LEU A 141 -11.92 -5.23 -25.31
CA LEU A 141 -12.11 -6.68 -25.11
C LEU A 141 -12.76 -7.02 -23.76
N GLY A 142 -12.70 -6.09 -22.80
CA GLY A 142 -13.31 -6.28 -21.49
C GLY A 142 -14.83 -6.16 -21.46
N VAL A 143 -15.48 -5.69 -22.54
CA VAL A 143 -16.93 -5.49 -22.62
C VAL A 143 -17.66 -6.76 -23.09
N PRO A 144 -17.30 -7.40 -24.23
CA PRO A 144 -18.02 -8.57 -24.72
C PRO A 144 -17.98 -9.75 -23.73
N SER A 145 -16.83 -10.00 -23.11
CA SER A 145 -16.66 -11.13 -22.20
C SER A 145 -17.42 -10.98 -20.88
N ARG A 146 -17.79 -9.74 -20.50
CA ARG A 146 -18.48 -9.44 -19.23
C ARG A 146 -19.94 -9.03 -19.42
N MET A 147 -20.38 -8.90 -20.67
CA MET A 147 -21.75 -8.51 -21.04
C MET A 147 -22.26 -7.22 -20.37
N ASN A 148 -21.36 -6.29 -20.05
CA ASN A 148 -21.70 -5.01 -19.44
C ASN A 148 -21.79 -3.89 -20.49
N VAL A 149 -22.68 -4.08 -21.46
CA VAL A 149 -22.90 -3.19 -22.61
C VAL A 149 -23.34 -1.78 -22.19
N GLY A 150 -23.99 -1.64 -21.03
CA GLY A 150 -24.44 -0.35 -20.51
C GLY A 150 -23.33 0.71 -20.38
N GLN A 151 -22.06 0.31 -20.26
CA GLN A 151 -20.95 1.27 -20.26
C GLN A 151 -20.76 1.95 -21.62
N ILE A 152 -21.08 1.28 -22.73
CA ILE A 152 -21.00 1.87 -24.07
C ILE A 152 -22.16 2.87 -24.25
N LEU A 153 -23.37 2.50 -23.82
CA LEU A 153 -24.52 3.39 -23.83
C LEU A 153 -24.28 4.65 -22.98
N GLU A 154 -23.64 4.49 -21.80
CA GLU A 154 -23.20 5.60 -20.96
C GLU A 154 -22.22 6.52 -21.68
N VAL A 155 -21.22 5.96 -22.38
CA VAL A 155 -20.21 6.73 -23.13
C VAL A 155 -20.85 7.57 -24.22
N HIS A 156 -21.77 7.01 -24.99
CA HIS A 156 -22.48 7.72 -26.06
C HIS A 156 -23.37 8.84 -25.50
N LEU A 157 -24.22 8.52 -24.53
CA LEU A 157 -25.12 9.48 -23.92
C LEU A 157 -24.36 10.59 -23.16
N GLY A 158 -23.24 10.25 -22.53
CA GLY A 158 -22.34 11.20 -21.89
C GLY A 158 -21.71 12.17 -22.90
N TRP A 159 -21.44 11.71 -24.13
CA TRP A 159 -20.93 12.57 -25.20
C TRP A 159 -21.97 13.57 -25.68
N VAL A 160 -23.21 13.12 -25.89
CA VAL A 160 -24.36 14.00 -26.19
C VAL A 160 -24.52 15.05 -25.08
N ALA A 161 -24.56 14.61 -23.82
CA ALA A 161 -24.75 15.48 -22.66
C ALA A 161 -23.67 16.57 -22.58
N LYS A 162 -22.40 16.21 -22.83
CA LYS A 162 -21.30 17.16 -22.83
C LYS A 162 -21.40 18.17 -23.99
N THR A 163 -21.76 17.70 -25.18
CA THR A 163 -21.80 18.52 -26.41
C THR A 163 -22.94 19.54 -26.36
N LEU A 164 -24.12 19.12 -25.92
CA LEU A 164 -25.30 19.98 -25.80
C LEU A 164 -25.35 20.76 -24.47
N GLY A 165 -24.43 20.49 -23.53
CA GLY A 165 -24.43 21.12 -22.20
C GLY A 165 -25.63 20.73 -21.33
N LEU A 166 -26.18 19.53 -21.55
CA LEU A 166 -27.39 19.05 -20.87
C LEU A 166 -27.05 18.15 -19.68
N ARG A 167 -27.97 18.07 -18.72
CA ARG A 167 -27.94 17.05 -17.66
C ARG A 167 -28.95 15.98 -18.00
N VAL A 168 -28.46 14.75 -18.16
CA VAL A 168 -29.29 13.60 -18.53
C VAL A 168 -29.56 12.74 -17.30
N ILE A 169 -30.80 12.31 -17.16
CA ILE A 169 -31.23 11.35 -16.14
C ILE A 169 -31.82 10.16 -16.88
N THR A 170 -31.26 8.97 -16.66
CA THR A 170 -31.80 7.71 -17.17
C THR A 170 -32.27 6.86 -15.99
N PRO A 171 -33.59 6.78 -15.73
CA PRO A 171 -34.13 5.96 -14.66
C PRO A 171 -33.75 4.48 -14.81
N ILE A 172 -33.69 3.78 -13.68
CA ILE A 172 -33.47 2.33 -13.65
C ILE A 172 -34.71 1.65 -14.27
N PHE A 173 -34.52 0.75 -15.23
CA PHE A 173 -35.55 0.01 -15.98
C PHE A 173 -36.51 0.83 -16.86
N ASN A 174 -36.44 2.16 -16.83
CA ASN A 174 -37.17 3.05 -17.74
C ASN A 174 -36.23 4.16 -18.24
N GLY A 175 -35.09 3.72 -18.77
CA GLY A 175 -34.01 4.58 -19.26
C GLY A 175 -34.11 4.89 -20.75
N ALA A 176 -33.17 5.70 -21.22
CA ALA A 176 -33.03 6.00 -22.65
C ALA A 176 -32.79 4.72 -23.45
N LYS A 177 -33.55 4.54 -24.53
CA LYS A 177 -33.37 3.42 -25.46
C LYS A 177 -32.22 3.69 -26.41
N GLU A 178 -31.70 2.63 -27.04
CA GLU A 178 -30.61 2.74 -28.01
C GLU A 178 -30.96 3.68 -29.17
N GLU A 179 -32.17 3.54 -29.73
CA GLU A 179 -32.69 4.39 -30.81
C GLU A 179 -32.72 5.88 -30.41
N GLU A 180 -33.17 6.19 -29.19
CA GLU A 180 -33.22 7.56 -28.66
C GLU A 180 -31.82 8.15 -28.46
N ILE A 181 -30.85 7.32 -28.06
CA ILE A 181 -29.44 7.72 -27.92
C ILE A 181 -28.83 8.00 -29.30
N GLU A 182 -29.11 7.16 -30.29
CA GLU A 182 -28.66 7.36 -31.66
C GLU A 182 -29.23 8.64 -32.28
N GLU A 183 -30.52 8.92 -32.07
CA GLU A 183 -31.16 10.17 -32.49
C GLU A 183 -30.54 11.38 -31.81
N SER A 184 -30.31 11.29 -30.49
CA SER A 184 -29.67 12.36 -29.71
C SER A 184 -28.23 12.64 -30.16
N LEU A 185 -27.49 11.62 -30.62
CA LEU A 185 -26.16 11.80 -31.22
C LEU A 185 -26.24 12.63 -32.50
N ILE A 186 -27.23 12.35 -33.36
CA ILE A 186 -27.43 13.09 -34.61
C ILE A 186 -27.83 14.54 -34.31
N GLU A 187 -28.73 14.77 -33.35
CA GLU A 187 -29.12 16.11 -32.91
C GLU A 187 -27.93 16.93 -32.37
N ALA A 188 -26.98 16.26 -31.70
CA ALA A 188 -25.75 16.87 -31.22
C ALA A 188 -24.68 17.08 -32.31
N GLY A 189 -24.95 16.69 -33.56
CA GLY A 189 -23.99 16.76 -34.66
C GLY A 189 -22.86 15.72 -34.57
N LEU A 190 -23.06 14.65 -33.81
CA LEU A 190 -22.11 13.56 -33.60
C LEU A 190 -22.44 12.35 -34.50
N PRO A 191 -21.46 11.46 -34.75
CA PRO A 191 -21.71 10.23 -35.51
C PRO A 191 -22.73 9.33 -34.81
N LYS A 192 -23.68 8.80 -35.60
CA LYS A 192 -24.74 7.90 -35.12
C LYS A 192 -24.18 6.67 -34.37
N ASP A 193 -23.05 6.13 -34.81
CA ASP A 193 -22.41 4.95 -34.20
C ASP A 193 -21.53 5.28 -32.98
N GLY A 194 -21.41 6.57 -32.60
CA GLY A 194 -20.56 7.02 -31.50
C GLY A 194 -19.06 6.84 -31.75
N LYS A 195 -18.64 6.68 -33.02
CA LYS A 195 -17.24 6.44 -33.38
C LYS A 195 -16.66 7.55 -34.24
N ILE A 196 -15.42 7.92 -33.94
CA ILE A 196 -14.65 8.90 -34.71
C ILE A 196 -13.26 8.37 -35.06
N THR A 197 -12.64 8.95 -36.07
CA THR A 197 -11.23 8.73 -36.35
C THR A 197 -10.40 9.49 -35.32
N LEU A 198 -9.60 8.76 -34.56
CA LEU A 198 -8.58 9.33 -33.67
C LEU A 198 -7.24 9.40 -34.41
N TYR A 199 -6.35 10.24 -33.88
CA TYR A 199 -4.98 10.37 -34.34
C TYR A 199 -4.02 9.99 -33.22
N ASP A 200 -2.93 9.30 -33.57
CA ASP A 200 -1.89 8.93 -32.60
C ASP A 200 -1.07 10.16 -32.22
N GLY A 201 -1.01 10.50 -30.92
CA GLY A 201 -0.26 11.64 -30.40
C GLY A 201 1.24 11.61 -30.72
N ARG A 202 1.82 10.42 -30.89
CA ARG A 202 3.26 10.27 -31.15
C ARG A 202 3.64 10.46 -32.60
N THR A 203 2.80 9.98 -33.52
CA THR A 203 3.11 9.95 -34.95
C THR A 203 2.29 10.95 -35.76
N GLY A 204 1.18 11.44 -35.20
CA GLY A 204 0.20 12.30 -35.89
C GLY A 204 -0.64 11.56 -36.93
N ARG A 205 -0.46 10.25 -37.11
CA ARG A 205 -1.19 9.48 -38.12
C ARG A 205 -2.58 9.10 -37.61
N PRO A 206 -3.61 9.07 -38.48
CA PRO A 206 -4.93 8.56 -38.10
C PRO A 206 -4.85 7.05 -37.81
N PHE A 207 -5.68 6.57 -36.88
CA PHE A 207 -5.90 5.14 -36.69
C PHE A 207 -6.68 4.56 -37.87
N ASP A 208 -6.43 3.28 -38.19
CA ASP A 208 -7.02 2.59 -39.33
C ASP A 208 -8.56 2.44 -39.22
N LEU A 209 -9.06 2.29 -37.99
CA LEU A 209 -10.47 2.10 -37.69
C LEU A 209 -10.98 3.23 -36.79
N LYS A 210 -12.27 3.57 -36.97
CA LYS A 210 -12.95 4.49 -36.06
C LYS A 210 -13.08 3.86 -34.67
N VAL A 211 -12.86 4.68 -33.65
CA VAL A 211 -12.86 4.28 -32.24
C VAL A 211 -14.04 4.92 -31.54
N THR A 212 -14.68 4.19 -30.63
CA THR A 212 -15.73 4.74 -29.77
C THR A 212 -15.13 5.74 -28.78
N VAL A 213 -15.66 6.96 -28.78
CA VAL A 213 -15.25 8.05 -27.90
C VAL A 213 -16.48 8.56 -27.16
N GLY A 214 -16.28 9.16 -26.00
CA GLY A 214 -17.34 9.79 -25.23
C GLY A 214 -16.98 9.90 -23.76
N TYR A 215 -17.98 10.13 -22.92
CA TYR A 215 -17.77 10.41 -21.49
C TYR A 215 -18.40 9.32 -20.64
N SER A 216 -17.56 8.61 -19.87
CA SER A 216 -18.01 7.66 -18.84
C SER A 216 -17.71 8.22 -17.45
N TYR A 217 -18.55 7.85 -16.48
CA TYR A 217 -18.35 8.24 -15.09
C TYR A 217 -17.41 7.27 -14.37
N ILE A 218 -16.19 7.72 -14.10
CA ILE A 218 -15.13 6.93 -13.46
C ILE A 218 -14.97 7.30 -11.98
N LEU A 219 -14.87 6.27 -11.14
CA LEU A 219 -14.66 6.35 -9.70
C LEU A 219 -13.24 5.91 -9.34
N LYS A 220 -12.59 6.63 -8.42
CA LYS A 220 -11.39 6.18 -7.72
C LYS A 220 -11.79 5.36 -6.50
N LEU A 221 -11.35 4.11 -6.42
CA LEU A 221 -11.62 3.25 -5.26
C LEU A 221 -10.63 3.54 -4.13
N ALA A 222 -11.01 3.24 -2.89
CA ALA A 222 -10.14 3.33 -1.72
C ALA A 222 -8.99 2.29 -1.71
N HIS A 223 -8.81 1.52 -2.78
CA HIS A 223 -7.71 0.59 -2.96
C HIS A 223 -6.52 1.28 -3.59
N LEU A 224 -5.76 2.00 -2.77
CA LEU A 224 -4.58 2.74 -3.19
C LEU A 224 -3.34 1.84 -3.21
N VAL A 225 -2.44 2.06 -4.16
CA VAL A 225 -1.22 1.25 -4.27
C VAL A 225 -0.27 1.48 -3.08
N ALA A 226 -0.16 2.73 -2.60
CA ALA A 226 0.73 3.11 -1.51
C ALA A 226 0.42 2.35 -0.21
N ASP A 227 -0.84 2.00 0.01
CA ASP A 227 -1.27 1.23 1.18
C ASP A 227 -0.86 -0.25 1.06
N LYS A 228 -0.74 -0.76 -0.16
CA LYS A 228 -0.45 -2.17 -0.46
C LYS A 228 1.03 -2.48 -0.59
N ILE A 229 1.86 -1.51 -0.94
CA ILE A 229 3.31 -1.70 -1.00
C ILE A 229 3.81 -2.04 0.41
N HIS A 230 4.50 -3.17 0.51
CA HIS A 230 5.12 -3.67 1.72
C HIS A 230 6.35 -4.50 1.35
N ALA A 231 7.48 -4.21 1.99
CA ALA A 231 8.72 -4.93 1.80
C ALA A 231 9.41 -5.09 3.15
N ARG A 232 10.07 -6.24 3.33
CA ARG A 232 10.77 -6.59 4.57
C ARG A 232 12.08 -7.28 4.21
N SER A 233 13.16 -6.84 4.83
CA SER A 233 14.44 -7.57 4.89
C SER A 233 14.51 -8.37 6.20
N THR A 234 14.76 -7.69 7.31
CA THR A 234 14.71 -8.23 8.68
C THR A 234 13.66 -7.47 9.48
N GLY A 235 13.24 -8.00 10.63
CA GLY A 235 12.19 -7.36 11.41
C GLY A 235 11.88 -8.13 12.69
N PRO A 236 10.78 -7.79 13.38
CA PRO A 236 10.39 -8.49 14.59
C PRO A 236 9.94 -9.93 14.30
N TYR A 237 10.10 -10.77 15.32
CA TYR A 237 9.78 -12.20 15.30
C TYR A 237 8.82 -12.53 16.46
N SER A 238 8.03 -13.58 16.26
CA SER A 238 7.15 -14.14 17.29
C SER A 238 7.98 -14.70 18.45
N LEU A 239 7.52 -14.50 19.68
CA LEU A 239 8.19 -15.02 20.88
C LEU A 239 8.17 -16.55 20.93
N VAL A 240 7.05 -17.15 20.52
CA VAL A 240 6.82 -18.60 20.64
C VAL A 240 7.44 -19.34 19.46
N THR A 241 7.02 -19.01 18.24
CA THR A 241 7.41 -19.75 17.04
C THR A 241 8.71 -19.26 16.41
N GLN A 242 9.26 -18.12 16.88
CA GLN A 242 10.45 -17.48 16.30
C GLN A 242 10.33 -17.12 14.81
N GLN A 243 9.13 -17.18 14.24
CA GLN A 243 8.85 -16.80 12.85
C GLN A 243 8.70 -15.27 12.71
N PRO A 244 8.96 -14.70 11.52
CA PRO A 244 8.57 -13.33 11.19
C PRO A 244 7.13 -13.02 11.60
N LEU A 245 6.91 -11.87 12.26
CA LEU A 245 5.53 -11.41 12.54
C LEU A 245 4.73 -11.21 11.25
N GLY A 246 3.39 -11.16 11.36
CA GLY A 246 2.49 -10.98 10.23
C GLY A 246 2.04 -9.53 10.05
N GLY A 247 1.82 -9.13 8.80
CA GLY A 247 1.16 -7.87 8.46
C GLY A 247 2.07 -6.63 8.43
N LYS A 248 1.68 -5.65 7.61
CA LYS A 248 2.45 -4.41 7.35
C LYS A 248 2.70 -3.58 8.62
N ALA A 249 1.70 -3.50 9.51
CA ALA A 249 1.79 -2.70 10.74
C ALA A 249 2.90 -3.18 11.70
N GLN A 250 3.24 -4.47 11.66
CA GLN A 250 4.31 -5.07 12.47
C GLN A 250 5.59 -5.28 11.68
N PHE A 251 5.69 -4.69 10.48
CA PHE A 251 6.79 -4.95 9.54
C PHE A 251 6.97 -6.46 9.27
N GLY A 252 5.85 -7.14 9.05
CA GLY A 252 5.75 -8.59 8.99
C GLY A 252 6.29 -9.22 7.70
N GLY A 253 6.56 -10.53 7.74
CA GLY A 253 6.93 -11.32 6.57
C GLY A 253 5.72 -11.72 5.72
N GLN A 254 5.98 -12.10 4.47
CA GLN A 254 4.96 -12.75 3.63
C GLN A 254 4.80 -14.20 4.07
N ARG A 255 3.57 -14.70 4.09
CA ARG A 255 3.31 -16.13 4.32
C ARG A 255 3.73 -16.91 3.07
N PHE A 256 4.65 -17.84 3.26
CA PHE A 256 5.00 -18.87 2.29
C PHE A 256 4.30 -20.15 2.73
N GLY A 257 3.24 -20.55 2.02
CA GLY A 257 2.35 -21.63 2.40
C GLY A 257 2.69 -22.94 1.71
N GLU A 258 1.84 -23.94 1.97
CA GLU A 258 1.98 -25.29 1.45
C GLU A 258 1.97 -25.34 -0.09
N MET A 259 1.08 -24.57 -0.73
CA MET A 259 1.01 -24.53 -2.20
C MET A 259 2.28 -23.93 -2.83
N GLU A 260 2.87 -22.93 -2.19
CA GLU A 260 4.14 -22.36 -2.67
C GLU A 260 5.33 -23.30 -2.43
N VAL A 261 5.30 -24.12 -1.37
CA VAL A 261 6.27 -25.20 -1.15
C VAL A 261 6.20 -26.22 -2.28
N TRP A 262 5.01 -26.74 -2.60
CA TRP A 262 4.82 -27.68 -3.70
C TRP A 262 5.31 -27.15 -5.04
N ALA A 263 5.12 -25.84 -5.28
CA ALA A 263 5.63 -25.21 -6.49
C ALA A 263 7.16 -25.33 -6.57
N LEU A 264 7.90 -25.06 -5.49
CA LEU A 264 9.36 -25.19 -5.48
C LEU A 264 9.83 -26.65 -5.54
N GLU A 265 9.11 -27.57 -4.91
CA GLU A 265 9.37 -29.01 -5.02
C GLU A 265 9.22 -29.50 -6.47
N GLY A 266 8.18 -29.05 -7.17
CA GLY A 266 7.95 -29.39 -8.58
C GLY A 266 9.07 -28.93 -9.52
N TYR A 267 9.75 -27.84 -9.18
CA TYR A 267 10.95 -27.37 -9.91
C TYR A 267 12.26 -28.04 -9.46
N GLY A 268 12.26 -28.85 -8.41
CA GLY A 268 13.47 -29.40 -7.82
C GLY A 268 14.36 -28.34 -7.15
N ALA A 269 13.79 -27.20 -6.74
CA ALA A 269 14.51 -26.07 -6.16
C ALA A 269 14.82 -26.28 -4.67
N ALA A 270 15.53 -27.37 -4.35
CA ALA A 270 15.75 -27.85 -2.98
C ALA A 270 16.44 -26.81 -2.07
N TYR A 271 17.49 -26.12 -2.55
CA TYR A 271 18.20 -25.11 -1.77
C TYR A 271 17.33 -23.88 -1.49
N ASN A 272 16.58 -23.39 -2.48
CA ASN A 272 15.67 -22.25 -2.30
C ASN A 272 14.60 -22.57 -1.25
N LEU A 273 14.03 -23.78 -1.31
CA LEU A 273 13.04 -24.25 -0.35
C LEU A 273 13.65 -24.38 1.05
N GLN A 274 14.85 -24.97 1.16
CA GLN A 274 15.56 -25.10 2.43
C GLN A 274 15.80 -23.73 3.06
N GLU A 275 16.28 -22.74 2.30
CA GLU A 275 16.50 -21.38 2.81
C GLU A 275 15.22 -20.72 3.33
N LEU A 276 14.11 -20.87 2.61
CA LEU A 276 12.81 -20.29 2.96
C LEU A 276 12.25 -20.89 4.26
N LEU A 277 12.39 -22.21 4.43
CA LEU A 277 11.90 -22.93 5.60
C LEU A 277 12.81 -22.82 6.83
N THR A 278 14.04 -22.29 6.69
CA THR A 278 15.03 -22.24 7.78
C THR A 278 15.52 -20.80 8.02
N ILE A 279 16.61 -20.38 7.36
CA ILE A 279 17.35 -19.14 7.62
C ILE A 279 16.55 -17.87 7.30
N LYS A 280 15.51 -17.95 6.45
CA LYS A 280 14.60 -16.82 6.18
C LYS A 280 13.39 -16.79 7.13
N SER A 281 13.24 -17.80 7.99
CA SER A 281 12.11 -17.96 8.91
C SER A 281 12.58 -18.07 10.37
N ASP A 282 12.66 -19.29 10.91
CA ASP A 282 12.71 -19.61 12.33
C ASP A 282 13.98 -20.35 12.77
N ASP A 283 14.99 -20.48 11.90
CA ASP A 283 16.35 -20.81 12.34
C ASP A 283 17.02 -19.57 12.95
N VAL A 284 16.92 -19.45 14.28
CA VAL A 284 17.40 -18.28 15.04
C VAL A 284 18.89 -18.03 14.87
N LEU A 285 19.71 -19.08 14.88
CA LEU A 285 21.16 -18.93 14.75
C LEU A 285 21.55 -18.81 13.28
N GLY A 286 20.93 -19.59 12.40
CA GLY A 286 21.20 -19.56 10.97
C GLY A 286 20.91 -18.20 10.35
N ARG A 287 19.79 -17.55 10.72
CA ARG A 287 19.45 -16.23 10.16
C ARG A 287 20.45 -15.13 10.54
N ILE A 288 20.98 -15.14 11.77
CA ILE A 288 21.97 -14.16 12.24
C ILE A 288 23.28 -14.36 11.48
N LYS A 289 23.78 -15.60 11.43
CA LYS A 289 25.01 -15.92 10.70
C LYS A 289 24.89 -15.64 9.20
N THR A 290 23.72 -15.91 8.62
CA THR A 290 23.44 -15.60 7.21
C THR A 290 23.51 -14.09 6.96
N TYR A 291 22.91 -13.29 7.85
CA TYR A 291 23.00 -11.82 7.73
C TYR A 291 24.44 -11.33 7.82
N GLU A 292 25.22 -11.82 8.78
CA GLU A 292 26.65 -11.49 8.89
C GLU A 292 27.46 -11.91 7.66
N ALA A 293 27.23 -13.12 7.14
CA ALA A 293 27.89 -13.63 5.94
C ALA A 293 27.59 -12.76 4.72
N ILE A 294 26.32 -12.36 4.53
CA ILE A 294 25.92 -11.45 3.43
C ILE A 294 26.63 -10.10 3.55
N VAL A 295 26.70 -9.52 4.75
CA VAL A 295 27.39 -8.24 4.98
C VAL A 295 28.89 -8.34 4.72
N LYS A 296 29.52 -9.47 5.05
CA LYS A 296 30.95 -9.73 4.84
C LYS A 296 31.29 -10.21 3.43
N GLY A 297 30.30 -10.59 2.62
CA GLY A 297 30.51 -11.22 1.31
C GLY A 297 31.03 -12.66 1.41
N GLU A 298 30.79 -13.34 2.53
CA GLU A 298 31.18 -14.73 2.77
C GLU A 298 30.08 -15.70 2.30
N GLY A 299 30.43 -16.99 2.18
CA GLY A 299 29.47 -18.03 1.83
C GLY A 299 28.38 -18.22 2.89
N ILE A 300 27.14 -18.47 2.45
CA ILE A 300 26.01 -18.72 3.35
C ILE A 300 26.27 -20.02 4.13
N PRO A 301 26.18 -20.00 5.47
CA PRO A 301 26.40 -21.19 6.28
C PRO A 301 25.28 -22.23 6.08
N VAL A 302 25.59 -23.49 6.38
CA VAL A 302 24.61 -24.58 6.32
C VAL A 302 23.47 -24.30 7.33
N PRO A 303 22.19 -24.38 6.91
CA PRO A 303 21.06 -24.18 7.79
C PRO A 303 20.98 -25.19 8.95
N GLY A 304 20.51 -24.72 10.10
CA GLY A 304 20.22 -25.54 11.27
C GLY A 304 18.78 -26.06 11.29
N MET A 305 18.36 -26.50 12.49
CA MET A 305 17.01 -27.01 12.72
C MET A 305 16.02 -25.87 13.03
N PRO A 306 14.88 -25.78 12.31
CA PRO A 306 13.80 -24.84 12.58
C PRO A 306 13.31 -24.88 14.03
N GLU A 307 13.01 -23.72 14.62
CA GLU A 307 12.46 -23.67 15.98
C GLU A 307 11.05 -24.26 16.05
N SER A 308 10.22 -24.11 15.01
CA SER A 308 8.89 -24.74 14.93
C SER A 308 8.95 -26.26 15.11
N PHE A 309 9.95 -26.92 14.55
CA PHE A 309 10.14 -28.37 14.71
C PHE A 309 10.55 -28.74 16.14
N LYS A 310 11.38 -27.93 16.78
CA LYS A 310 11.75 -28.14 18.20
C LYS A 310 10.55 -27.96 19.13
N VAL A 311 9.71 -26.96 18.85
CA VAL A 311 8.46 -26.73 19.58
C VAL A 311 7.55 -27.95 19.46
N LEU A 312 7.34 -28.46 18.25
CA LEU A 312 6.56 -29.68 18.01
C LEU A 312 7.07 -30.88 18.83
N ILE A 313 8.39 -31.12 18.84
CA ILE A 313 8.98 -32.21 19.63
C ILE A 313 8.70 -32.03 21.14
N LYS A 314 8.82 -30.80 21.65
CA LYS A 314 8.54 -30.50 23.07
C LYS A 314 7.06 -30.69 23.41
N GLU A 315 6.16 -30.25 22.54
CA GLU A 315 4.72 -30.46 22.70
C GLU A 315 4.37 -31.95 22.74
N LEU A 316 4.90 -32.74 21.81
CA LEU A 316 4.69 -34.20 21.80
C LEU A 316 5.24 -34.88 23.05
N ARG A 317 6.41 -34.47 23.55
CA ARG A 317 6.98 -35.02 24.80
C ARG A 317 6.17 -34.66 26.04
N SER A 318 5.57 -33.48 26.05
CA SER A 318 4.73 -33.02 27.16
C SER A 318 3.50 -33.90 27.36
N LEU A 319 2.95 -34.48 26.28
CA LEU A 319 1.81 -35.39 26.33
C LEU A 319 2.15 -36.74 26.98
N ILE A 320 3.39 -37.20 26.84
CA ILE A 320 3.85 -38.50 27.37
C ILE A 320 4.26 -38.37 28.86
N SER A 321 4.46 -37.14 29.34
CA SER A 321 4.92 -36.86 30.71
C SER A 321 3.78 -36.69 31.72
N TYR A 322 2.54 -37.07 31.33
CA TYR A 322 1.35 -37.14 32.19
C TYR A 322 0.91 -38.59 32.41
#